data_AF-A0A954A5T5-F1
#
_entry.id   AF-A0A954A5T5-F1
#
_cell.length_a   1.000
_cell.length_b   1.000
_cell.length_c   1.000
_cell.angle_alpha   90.00
_cell.angle_beta   90.00
_cell.angle_gamma   90.00
#
_symmetry.space_group_name_H-M   'P 1'
#
loop_
_entity.id
_entity.type
_entity.pdbx_description
1 polymer ?
#
loop_
_entity_poly.entity_id
_entity_poly.type
_entity_poly.pdbx_seq_one_letter_code
_entity_poly.pdbx_strand_id
1 'polypeptide(L)'
;MAPTRSSPYPSDPPSRRALVDRYFLEHRAKVIDVAAFLDRLDRAPAPEEDFRITALRHAVEILLDGRSERARRILELLSDPSTELPTDARGSKGALGAPPPVGGGA
;
A
#
# COMPACT_ATOMS: atom_id res chain seq x y z
N MET A 1 24.34 18.35 -40.75
CA MET A 1 24.56 17.26 -39.78
C MET A 1 24.25 17.82 -38.40
N ALA A 2 23.12 17.43 -37.79
CA ALA A 2 22.70 17.96 -36.49
C ALA A 2 23.42 17.19 -35.35
N PRO A 3 23.90 17.88 -34.29
CA PRO A 3 24.60 17.20 -33.20
C PRO A 3 23.62 16.39 -32.35
N THR A 4 23.92 15.11 -32.15
CA THR A 4 23.24 14.22 -31.20
C THR A 4 23.45 14.74 -29.79
N ARG A 5 22.39 15.25 -29.15
CA ARG A 5 22.41 15.57 -27.71
C ARG A 5 22.44 14.24 -26.94
N SER A 6 23.54 13.94 -26.25
CA SER A 6 23.57 12.85 -25.27
C SER A 6 22.63 13.19 -24.12
N SER A 7 21.67 12.32 -23.80
CA SER A 7 20.83 12.49 -22.62
C SER A 7 21.72 12.48 -21.37
N PRO A 8 21.61 13.48 -20.47
CA PRO A 8 22.42 13.54 -19.25
C PRO A 8 21.95 12.54 -18.17
N TYR A 9 20.93 11.73 -18.47
CA TYR A 9 20.42 10.73 -17.54
C TYR A 9 20.99 9.35 -17.85
N PRO A 10 21.46 8.60 -16.83
CA PRO A 10 21.90 7.23 -17.04
C PRO A 10 20.75 6.41 -17.63
N SER A 11 21.03 5.77 -18.77
CA SER A 11 20.08 4.93 -19.52
C SER A 11 19.83 3.57 -18.87
N ASP A 12 20.73 3.15 -18.00
CA ASP A 12 20.71 1.80 -17.44
C ASP A 12 19.93 1.79 -16.12
N PRO A 13 19.10 0.76 -15.88
CA PRO A 13 18.44 0.57 -14.59
C PRO A 13 19.47 0.51 -13.45
N PRO A 14 19.16 1.08 -12.26
CA PRO A 14 20.06 1.03 -11.13
C PRO A 14 20.32 -0.42 -10.69
N SER A 15 21.55 -0.69 -10.26
CA SER A 15 21.92 -1.99 -9.69
C SER A 15 21.12 -2.28 -8.41
N ARG A 16 21.02 -3.57 -8.05
CA ARG A 16 20.38 -3.99 -6.79
C ARG A 16 20.98 -3.29 -5.58
N ARG A 17 22.30 -3.10 -5.56
CA ARG A 17 23.00 -2.41 -4.47
C ARG A 17 22.62 -0.92 -4.41
N ALA A 18 22.60 -0.25 -5.56
CA ALA A 18 22.21 1.16 -5.65
C ALA A 18 20.76 1.39 -5.20
N LEU A 19 19.85 0.46 -5.49
CA LEU A 19 18.47 0.52 -4.99
C LEU A 19 18.41 0.37 -3.46
N VAL A 20 19.16 -0.59 -2.89
CA VAL A 20 19.23 -0.76 -1.44
C VAL A 20 19.80 0.48 -0.78
N ASP A 21 20.94 1.00 -1.24
CA ASP A 21 21.58 2.18 -0.63
C ASP A 21 20.67 3.41 -0.70
N ARG A 22 19.91 3.57 -1.78
CA ARG A 22 18.98 4.70 -1.95
C ARG A 22 17.77 4.63 -1.02
N TYR A 23 17.18 3.45 -0.85
CA TYR A 23 15.83 3.33 -0.29
C TYR A 23 15.75 2.63 1.07
N PHE A 24 16.80 1.91 1.50
CA PHE A 24 16.72 1.04 2.68
C PHE A 24 16.33 1.78 3.95
N LEU A 25 16.91 2.95 4.23
CA LEU A 25 16.63 3.70 5.45
C LEU A 25 15.18 4.18 5.53
N GLU A 26 14.60 4.62 4.40
CA GLU A 26 13.20 5.02 4.32
C GLU A 26 12.27 3.83 4.58
N HIS A 27 12.54 2.68 3.95
CA HIS A 27 11.72 1.48 4.14
C HIS A 27 11.84 0.92 5.56
N ARG A 28 13.04 0.97 6.16
CA ARG A 28 13.25 0.64 7.57
C ARG A 28 12.37 1.49 8.47
N ALA A 29 12.30 2.80 8.23
CA ALA A 29 11.45 3.70 9.02
C ALA A 29 9.97 3.32 8.90
N LYS A 30 9.48 3.06 7.67
CA LYS A 30 8.08 2.64 7.43
C LYS A 30 7.73 1.34 8.14
N VAL A 31 8.62 0.35 8.13
CA VAL A 31 8.40 -0.94 8.83
C VAL A 31 8.29 -0.73 10.34
N ILE A 32 9.15 0.10 10.94
CA ILE A 32 9.10 0.42 12.37
C ILE A 32 7.81 1.18 12.72
N ASP A 33 7.39 2.11 11.87
CA ASP A 33 6.17 2.90 12.08
C ASP A 33 4.91 2.02 12.10
N VAL A 34 4.80 1.10 11.12
CA VAL A 34 3.70 0.12 11.08
C VAL A 34 3.73 -0.79 12.32
N ALA A 35 4.90 -1.28 12.73
CA ALA A 35 5.01 -2.11 13.94
C ALA A 35 4.56 -1.34 15.19
N ALA A 36 5.03 -0.10 15.38
CA ALA A 36 4.64 0.72 16.50
C ALA A 36 3.14 1.07 16.50
N PHE A 37 2.51 1.18 15.33
CA PHE A 37 1.06 1.33 15.22
C PHE A 37 0.32 0.09 15.71
N LEU A 38 0.74 -1.10 15.28
CA LEU A 38 0.16 -2.37 15.75
C LEU A 38 0.34 -2.55 17.27
N ASP A 39 1.50 -2.24 17.82
CA ASP A 39 1.76 -2.28 19.27
C ASP A 39 0.85 -1.34 20.08
N ARG A 40 0.39 -0.23 19.49
CA ARG A 40 -0.56 0.68 20.13
C ARG A 40 -1.98 0.15 20.05
N LEU A 41 -2.36 -0.49 18.94
CA LEU A 41 -3.66 -1.14 18.79
C LEU A 41 -3.84 -2.27 19.80
N ASP A 42 -2.83 -3.10 19.99
CA ASP A 42 -2.89 -4.25 20.91
C ASP A 42 -3.05 -3.82 22.39
N ARG A 43 -2.69 -2.57 22.71
CA ARG A 43 -2.88 -1.97 24.06
C ARG A 43 -4.17 -1.19 24.21
N ALA A 44 -4.87 -0.90 23.11
CA ALA A 44 -6.09 -0.11 23.14
C ALA A 44 -7.28 -0.98 23.56
N PRO A 45 -8.17 -0.49 24.45
CA PRO A 45 -9.42 -1.18 24.73
C PRO A 45 -10.36 -1.02 23.52
N ALA A 46 -10.64 -2.10 22.80
CA ALA A 46 -11.55 -2.09 21.66
C ALA A 46 -12.41 -3.37 21.59
N PRO A 47 -13.71 -3.25 21.29
CA PRO A 47 -14.63 -4.38 21.33
C PRO A 47 -14.59 -5.28 20.08
N GLU A 48 -14.10 -4.82 18.93
CA GLU A 48 -14.19 -5.55 17.64
C GLU A 48 -12.98 -5.27 16.71
N GLU A 49 -12.70 -6.19 15.79
CA GLU A 49 -11.64 -6.04 14.77
C GLU A 49 -12.07 -5.07 13.65
N ASP A 50 -11.33 -3.97 13.49
CA ASP A 50 -11.52 -3.00 12.40
C ASP A 50 -11.04 -3.58 11.06
N PHE A 51 -11.90 -3.56 10.04
CA PHE A 51 -11.62 -4.16 8.72
C PHE A 51 -10.37 -3.57 8.05
N ARG A 52 -9.98 -2.31 8.35
CA ARG A 52 -8.77 -1.69 7.82
C ARG A 52 -7.52 -2.35 8.38
N ILE A 53 -7.59 -2.84 9.62
CA ILE A 53 -6.49 -3.60 10.25
C ILE A 53 -6.36 -4.98 9.62
N THR A 54 -7.48 -5.65 9.35
CA THR A 54 -7.50 -6.91 8.59
C THR A 54 -6.89 -6.72 7.20
N ALA A 55 -7.28 -5.67 6.47
CA ALA A 55 -6.71 -5.35 5.16
C ALA A 55 -5.20 -5.05 5.23
N LEU A 56 -4.75 -4.32 6.26
CA LEU A 56 -3.32 -4.04 6.47
C LEU A 56 -2.51 -5.31 6.72
N ARG A 57 -3.02 -6.26 7.52
CA ARG A 57 -2.39 -7.56 7.76
C ARG A 57 -2.25 -8.37 6.47
N HIS A 58 -3.31 -8.46 5.67
CA HIS A 58 -3.27 -9.11 4.36
C HIS A 58 -2.27 -8.44 3.40
N ALA A 59 -2.14 -7.12 3.43
CA ALA A 59 -1.13 -6.41 2.63
C ALA A 59 0.29 -6.83 3.02
N VAL A 60 0.57 -7.05 4.31
CA VAL A 60 1.87 -7.56 4.78
C VAL A 60 2.12 -9.00 4.29
N GLU A 61 1.10 -9.86 4.27
CA GLU A 61 1.22 -11.20 3.71
C GLU A 61 1.60 -11.15 2.22
N ILE A 62 0.95 -10.28 1.43
CA ILE A 62 1.30 -10.07 0.01
C ILE A 62 2.74 -9.55 -0.15
N LEU A 63 3.25 -8.73 0.77
CA LEU A 63 4.65 -8.28 0.70
C LEU A 63 5.63 -9.46 0.81
N LEU A 64 5.32 -10.44 1.66
CA LEU A 64 6.21 -11.54 2.04
C LEU A 64 6.11 -12.79 1.14
N ASP A 65 5.04 -12.91 0.35
CA ASP A 65 4.70 -14.14 -0.39
C ASP A 65 5.64 -14.54 -1.55
N GLY A 66 6.70 -13.77 -1.82
CA GLY A 66 7.66 -14.08 -2.88
C GLY A 66 7.22 -13.75 -4.30
N ARG A 67 5.95 -13.41 -4.57
CA ARG A 67 5.39 -13.23 -5.92
C ARG A 67 5.65 -11.82 -6.48
N SER A 68 5.66 -11.69 -7.82
CA SER A 68 5.82 -10.41 -8.52
C SER A 68 4.61 -9.49 -8.33
N GLU A 69 4.67 -8.25 -8.84
CA GLU A 69 3.55 -7.30 -8.81
C GLU A 69 3.00 -6.98 -7.41
N ARG A 70 3.84 -7.05 -6.36
CA ARG A 70 3.42 -6.78 -4.96
C ARG A 70 2.68 -5.45 -4.82
N ALA A 71 3.22 -4.38 -5.41
CA ALA A 71 2.62 -3.05 -5.34
C ALA A 71 1.21 -3.03 -5.96
N ARG A 72 1.03 -3.60 -7.16
CA ARG A 72 -0.28 -3.70 -7.81
C ARG A 72 -1.27 -4.50 -6.96
N ARG A 73 -0.85 -5.65 -6.45
CA ARG A 73 -1.71 -6.55 -5.65
C ARG A 73 -2.16 -5.91 -4.33
N ILE A 74 -1.27 -5.17 -3.67
CA ILE A 74 -1.61 -4.42 -2.46
C ILE A 74 -2.54 -3.25 -2.79
N LEU A 75 -2.28 -2.52 -3.88
CA LEU A 75 -3.17 -1.45 -4.34
C LEU A 75 -4.59 -1.99 -4.60
N GLU A 76 -4.70 -3.10 -5.31
CA GLU A 76 -5.99 -3.74 -5.59
C GLU A 76 -6.71 -4.20 -4.33
N LEU A 77 -5.98 -4.80 -3.38
CA LEU A 77 -6.53 -5.19 -2.07
C LEU A 77 -7.12 -4.00 -1.29
N LEU A 78 -6.49 -2.83 -1.37
CA LEU A 78 -6.89 -1.63 -0.65
C LEU A 78 -7.88 -0.75 -1.41
N SER A 79 -8.23 -1.10 -2.65
CA SER A 79 -9.13 -0.32 -3.50
C SER A 79 -10.57 -0.84 -3.44
N ASP A 80 -11.54 0.04 -3.63
CA ASP A 80 -12.93 -0.37 -3.84
C ASP A 80 -13.07 -1.05 -5.21
N PRO A 81 -13.51 -2.32 -5.29
CA PRO A 81 -13.68 -3.01 -6.57
C PRO A 81 -14.98 -2.63 -7.31
N SER A 82 -15.84 -1.78 -6.72
CA SER A 82 -17.12 -1.41 -7.31
C SER A 82 -16.94 -0.68 -8.65
N THR A 83 -17.60 -1.18 -9.68
CA THR A 83 -17.67 -0.56 -11.01
C THR A 83 -18.91 0.31 -11.21
N GLU A 84 -19.85 0.23 -10.27
CA GLU A 84 -21.06 1.03 -10.29
C GLU A 84 -20.75 2.45 -9.82
N LEU A 85 -21.27 3.44 -10.56
CA LEU A 85 -21.15 4.82 -10.14
C LEU A 85 -22.00 5.04 -8.88
N PRO A 86 -21.48 5.70 -7.83
CA PRO A 86 -22.29 6.08 -6.70
C PRO A 86 -23.50 6.89 -7.17
N THR A 87 -24.70 6.41 -6.86
CA THR A 87 -25.96 7.04 -7.29
C THR A 87 -26.29 8.31 -6.49
N ASP A 88 -25.67 8.47 -5.32
CA ASP A 88 -25.66 9.69 -4.54
C ASP A 88 -24.41 9.78 -3.65
N ALA A 89 -24.25 10.89 -2.93
CA ALA A 89 -23.19 11.05 -1.93
C ALA A 89 -23.53 10.37 -0.58
N ARG A 90 -24.71 9.76 -0.44
CA ARG A 90 -25.14 9.06 0.77
C ARG A 90 -24.62 7.64 0.72
N GLY A 91 -23.59 7.36 1.51
CA GLY A 91 -22.89 6.08 1.39
C GLY A 91 -21.88 6.07 0.25
N SER A 92 -21.47 7.24 -0.26
CA SER A 92 -20.17 7.36 -0.91
C SER A 92 -19.15 6.89 0.12
N LYS A 93 -18.66 5.67 -0.11
CA LYS A 93 -17.67 5.02 0.74
C LYS A 93 -16.56 6.04 0.95
N GLY A 94 -16.39 6.51 2.20
CA GLY A 94 -15.37 7.50 2.50
C GLY A 94 -14.01 7.01 1.99
N ALA A 95 -13.03 7.90 1.88
CA ALA A 95 -11.64 7.53 1.61
C ALA A 95 -11.04 6.76 2.82
N LEU A 96 -11.60 5.60 3.14
CA LEU A 96 -11.32 4.76 4.30
C LEU A 96 -9.99 4.02 4.15
N GLY A 97 -9.45 3.95 2.92
CA GLY A 97 -8.15 3.36 2.60
C GLY A 97 -8.15 1.83 2.50
N ALA A 98 -9.30 1.18 2.67
CA ALA A 98 -9.55 -0.22 2.40
C ALA A 98 -11.05 -0.44 2.13
N PRO A 99 -11.47 -1.42 1.32
CA PRO A 99 -12.88 -1.76 1.14
C PRO A 99 -13.43 -2.47 2.39
N PRO A 100 -14.62 -2.11 2.90
CA PRO A 100 -15.28 -2.88 3.93
C PRO A 100 -15.71 -4.25 3.40
N PRO A 101 -15.93 -5.26 4.26
CA PRO A 101 -16.43 -6.56 3.84
C PRO A 101 -17.78 -6.43 3.14
N VAL A 102 -18.03 -7.29 2.14
CA VAL A 102 -19.27 -7.29 1.36
C VAL A 102 -20.46 -7.48 2.30
N GLY A 103 -21.31 -6.46 2.43
CA GLY A 103 -22.50 -6.45 3.30
C GLY A 103 -22.35 -5.70 4.62
N GLY A 104 -21.15 -5.21 4.97
CA GLY A 104 -20.94 -4.33 6.12
C GLY A 104 -21.02 -2.87 5.71
N GLY A 105 -22.10 -2.18 6.10
CA GLY A 105 -22.10 -0.72 6.13
C GLY A 105 -21.07 -0.23 7.15
N ALA A 106 -20.36 0.84 6.79
CA ALA A 106 -19.47 1.55 7.71
C ALA A 106 -20.25 2.19 8.87
#